data_AF-A0A2H0KYJ4-F1
#
_entry.id   AF-A0A2H0KYJ4-F1
#
_cell.length_a   1.000
_cell.length_b   1.000
_cell.length_c   1.000
_cell.angle_alpha   90.00
_cell.angle_beta   90.00
_cell.angle_gamma   90.00
#
_symmetry.space_group_name_H-M   'P 1'
#
loop_
_entity.id
_entity.type
_entity.pdbx_description
1 polymer ?
#
loop_
_entity_poly.entity_id
_entity_poly.type
_entity_poly.pdbx_seq_one_letter_code
_entity_poly.pdbx_strand_id
1 'polypeptide(L)'
;MAENTDKNKNILPAAQPVAAPPALPAQPMVPEQAASQPAAQSPSASPQEPDDSSYKLDTSGQPKESFGFLKNLLSKKSAAAGDADDGNAFTKLFGKQDPAMRSTAPSLSKVLGPQPKISATDMFDKEKRRRALAGRAFGFAVFAALAVYTFFYLQLNPNATILQKHFGPNIAIQFDASNARLEKAKTDLNIANYMRARVLLDDVNSKIDPYQKQVAIVTSDFVTDSERAIAEVQEQELGAEIKKKLVHVQDIFKAPLGIDTFSVEPVTPMQRDQKFQALLVQALGERKQQLHAAAPEGEVVETNALDNVIRLAENQYFINTITNSNLEEMETKAFSELLENIRAQGTDEHSAVQNIIKQRLRWSEVIRDVHAVTEKVDDLYGLGFFDTVGGIQYNSYSFDAQTGKISIRGTTKTSDSKTFSFISELVERIEGSRKFKNVDLPSFSKSKDEEGDYTSSLSLVFELQPADERDPRDDRLTEDLEVIESAQPESAQ
;
A
#
# COMPACT_ATOMS: atom_id res chain seq x y z
N MET A 1 24.53 80.22 -52.06
CA MET A 1 24.24 78.82 -52.44
C MET A 1 24.09 78.04 -51.14
N ALA A 2 22.90 77.45 -50.95
CA ALA A 2 22.50 76.42 -49.96
C ALA A 2 22.95 76.63 -48.49
N GLU A 3 22.05 77.00 -47.57
CA GLU A 3 21.11 76.09 -46.88
C GLU A 3 21.86 75.15 -45.92
N ASN A 4 21.80 75.43 -44.60
CA ASN A 4 20.99 74.62 -43.68
C ASN A 4 21.08 75.18 -42.24
N THR A 5 19.96 75.71 -41.77
CA THR A 5 19.69 76.01 -40.36
C THR A 5 18.87 74.87 -39.81
N ASP A 6 19.33 74.20 -38.75
CA ASP A 6 18.45 73.32 -37.97
C ASP A 6 18.54 73.62 -36.47
N LYS A 7 17.46 74.26 -35.99
CA LYS A 7 16.99 74.27 -34.63
C LYS A 7 15.84 73.25 -34.59
N ASN A 8 15.85 72.22 -33.74
CA ASN A 8 14.61 71.85 -33.05
C ASN A 8 14.76 70.89 -31.87
N LYS A 9 14.38 71.44 -30.71
CA LYS A 9 13.54 70.88 -29.63
C LYS A 9 13.36 69.35 -29.58
N ASN A 10 13.95 68.76 -28.54
CA ASN A 10 13.50 67.50 -27.96
C ASN A 10 12.13 67.70 -27.28
N ILE A 11 11.10 67.04 -27.80
CA ILE A 11 9.74 67.00 -27.25
C ILE A 11 9.58 65.66 -26.54
N LEU A 12 9.21 65.71 -25.25
CA LEU A 12 8.74 64.56 -24.48
C LEU A 12 7.45 63.98 -25.11
N PRO A 13 7.34 62.65 -25.31
CA PRO A 13 6.07 62.05 -25.70
C PRO A 13 5.11 62.01 -24.51
N ALA A 14 3.86 62.42 -24.78
CA ALA A 14 2.74 62.36 -23.85
C ALA A 14 2.41 60.92 -23.45
N ALA A 15 2.10 60.71 -22.17
CA ALA A 15 1.62 59.44 -21.64
C ALA A 15 0.28 59.05 -22.30
N GLN A 16 0.22 57.82 -22.82
CA GLN A 16 -1.01 57.21 -23.29
C GLN A 16 -1.89 56.81 -22.09
N PRO A 17 -3.22 57.00 -22.14
CA PRO A 17 -4.13 56.53 -21.12
C PRO A 17 -4.22 54.99 -21.16
N VAL A 18 -3.93 54.35 -20.03
CA VAL A 18 -4.10 52.91 -19.83
C VAL A 18 -5.60 52.59 -19.86
N ALA A 19 -5.98 51.69 -20.76
CA ALA A 19 -7.34 51.21 -20.92
C ALA A 19 -7.82 50.45 -19.66
N ALA A 20 -9.05 50.72 -19.25
CA ALA A 20 -9.72 50.01 -18.16
C ALA A 20 -9.87 48.50 -18.48
N PRO A 21 -9.71 47.61 -17.48
CA PRO A 21 -9.89 46.18 -17.69
C PRO A 21 -11.36 45.84 -18.01
N PRO A 22 -11.60 44.83 -18.86
CA PRO A 22 -12.94 44.45 -19.27
C PRO A 22 -13.75 43.87 -18.09
N ALA A 23 -14.98 44.34 -17.95
CA ALA A 23 -15.95 43.84 -16.98
C ALA A 23 -16.26 42.35 -17.24
N LEU A 24 -16.18 41.55 -16.19
CA LEU A 24 -16.61 40.15 -16.21
C LEU A 24 -18.12 40.05 -16.47
N PRO A 25 -18.58 39.09 -17.29
CA PRO A 25 -19.99 38.90 -17.55
C PRO A 25 -20.71 38.40 -16.28
N ALA A 26 -21.83 39.05 -15.98
CA ALA A 26 -22.73 38.70 -14.90
C ALA A 26 -23.22 37.24 -15.05
N GLN A 27 -23.03 36.44 -13.99
CA GLN A 27 -23.63 35.12 -13.91
C GLN A 27 -25.15 35.25 -13.71
N PRO A 28 -25.97 34.46 -14.43
CA PRO A 28 -27.42 34.45 -14.23
C PRO A 28 -27.76 33.81 -12.88
N MET A 29 -28.47 34.56 -12.05
CA MET A 29 -29.13 34.07 -10.83
C MET A 29 -30.09 32.94 -11.18
N VAL A 30 -29.82 31.75 -10.66
CA VAL A 30 -30.78 30.64 -10.65
C VAL A 30 -31.76 30.89 -9.49
N PRO A 31 -33.08 30.89 -9.73
CA PRO A 31 -34.06 31.15 -8.69
C PRO A 31 -34.18 29.97 -7.72
N GLU A 32 -34.16 30.35 -6.45
CA GLU A 32 -34.55 29.62 -5.25
C GLU A 32 -35.94 29.00 -5.44
N GLN A 33 -36.01 27.66 -5.52
CA GLN A 33 -37.27 26.92 -5.50
C GLN A 33 -37.48 26.23 -4.16
N ALA A 34 -38.58 26.66 -3.57
CA ALA A 34 -39.19 26.29 -2.32
C ALA A 34 -39.27 24.77 -2.04
N ALA A 35 -39.16 24.50 -0.75
CA ALA A 35 -39.52 23.29 -0.05
C ALA A 35 -40.83 22.65 -0.54
N SER A 36 -40.83 21.32 -0.66
CA SER A 36 -42.00 20.47 -0.47
C SER A 36 -41.54 19.06 -0.10
N GLN A 37 -41.60 18.75 1.19
CA GLN A 37 -41.63 17.38 1.70
C GLN A 37 -42.89 16.66 1.18
N PRO A 38 -42.83 15.34 1.01
CA PRO A 38 -43.87 14.52 1.59
C PRO A 38 -43.31 13.39 2.45
N ALA A 39 -44.07 13.10 3.50
CA ALA A 39 -43.82 12.12 4.54
C ALA A 39 -43.45 10.72 4.00
N ALA A 40 -42.35 10.19 4.54
CA ALA A 40 -42.03 8.78 4.45
C ALA A 40 -43.02 7.98 5.30
N GLN A 41 -43.85 7.17 4.64
CA GLN A 41 -44.57 6.07 5.27
C GLN A 41 -43.58 4.90 5.43
N SER A 42 -43.33 4.51 6.68
CA SER A 42 -42.72 3.23 7.01
C SER A 42 -43.69 2.09 6.68
N PRO A 43 -43.19 0.97 6.16
CA PRO A 43 -43.62 -0.31 6.71
C PRO A 43 -42.44 -1.13 7.20
N SER A 44 -42.57 -1.43 8.49
CA SER A 44 -42.00 -2.56 9.21
C SER A 44 -42.01 -3.84 8.37
N ALA A 45 -40.85 -4.47 8.20
CA ALA A 45 -40.73 -5.88 7.85
C ALA A 45 -39.64 -6.49 8.71
N SER A 46 -40.08 -7.36 9.63
CA SER A 46 -39.26 -8.15 10.53
C SER A 46 -38.28 -9.05 9.77
N PRO A 47 -37.09 -9.36 10.32
CA PRO A 47 -36.17 -10.31 9.71
C PRO A 47 -36.73 -11.73 9.82
N GLN A 48 -36.85 -12.42 8.69
CA GLN A 48 -36.99 -13.88 8.67
C GLN A 48 -35.63 -14.50 9.01
N GLU A 49 -35.61 -15.34 10.03
CA GLU A 49 -34.55 -16.29 10.36
C GLU A 49 -34.21 -17.16 9.12
N PRO A 50 -32.93 -17.29 8.75
CA PRO A 50 -32.53 -18.36 7.85
C PRO A 50 -32.40 -19.68 8.64
N ASP A 51 -33.15 -20.66 8.17
CA ASP A 51 -33.16 -22.05 8.60
C ASP A 51 -31.77 -22.66 8.75
N ASP A 52 -31.62 -23.30 9.90
CA ASP A 52 -30.51 -24.10 10.37
C ASP A 52 -30.41 -25.41 9.52
N SER A 53 -29.70 -25.35 8.40
CA SER A 53 -29.33 -26.55 7.63
C SER A 53 -27.89 -26.95 7.91
N SER A 54 -27.76 -27.72 8.99
CA SER A 54 -26.57 -28.49 9.36
C SER A 54 -25.95 -29.22 8.15
N TYR A 55 -24.77 -28.77 7.73
CA TYR A 55 -23.89 -29.56 6.88
C TYR A 55 -23.32 -30.72 7.70
N LYS A 56 -23.92 -31.91 7.57
CA LYS A 56 -23.26 -33.16 7.96
C LYS A 56 -22.17 -33.49 6.94
N LEU A 57 -20.92 -33.33 7.36
CA LEU A 57 -19.73 -33.76 6.63
C LEU A 57 -19.66 -35.30 6.68
N ASP A 58 -20.17 -35.96 5.65
CA ASP A 58 -20.10 -37.41 5.49
C ASP A 58 -18.69 -37.80 5.03
N THR A 59 -17.84 -38.20 5.98
CA THR A 59 -16.47 -38.68 5.73
C THR A 59 -16.46 -40.19 5.57
N SER A 60 -17.02 -40.68 4.45
CA SER A 60 -16.84 -42.09 4.05
C SER A 60 -16.95 -42.28 2.53
N GLY A 61 -16.06 -41.64 1.78
CA GLY A 61 -15.95 -41.79 0.33
C GLY A 61 -14.58 -42.32 -0.09
N GLN A 62 -14.43 -43.65 -0.10
CA GLN A 62 -13.26 -44.32 -0.67
C GLN A 62 -13.05 -43.92 -2.15
N PRO A 63 -11.80 -43.74 -2.60
CA PRO A 63 -11.53 -43.51 -4.02
C PRO A 63 -11.85 -44.77 -4.83
N LYS A 64 -12.84 -44.67 -5.72
CA LYS A 64 -13.11 -45.71 -6.74
C LYS A 64 -11.99 -45.68 -7.78
N GLU A 65 -11.00 -46.53 -7.58
CA GLU A 65 -9.99 -46.87 -8.59
C GLU A 65 -10.65 -47.51 -9.82
N SER A 66 -10.63 -46.82 -10.94
CA SER A 66 -11.10 -47.30 -12.25
C SER A 66 -9.93 -47.75 -13.12
N PHE A 67 -9.20 -48.81 -12.73
CA PHE A 67 -8.26 -49.52 -13.62
C PHE A 67 -8.26 -51.03 -13.37
N GLY A 68 -9.44 -51.64 -13.52
CA GLY A 68 -9.70 -53.07 -13.23
C GLY A 68 -9.48 -54.05 -14.39
N PHE A 69 -8.75 -53.71 -15.45
CA PHE A 69 -8.58 -54.62 -16.60
C PHE A 69 -7.17 -55.23 -16.75
N LEU A 70 -6.12 -54.61 -16.18
CA LEU A 70 -4.73 -55.07 -16.37
C LEU A 70 -4.16 -55.91 -15.21
N LYS A 71 -4.89 -56.09 -14.10
CA LYS A 71 -4.39 -56.82 -12.91
C LYS A 71 -4.61 -58.34 -12.94
N ASN A 72 -5.43 -58.84 -13.88
CA ASN A 72 -5.74 -60.27 -14.02
C ASN A 72 -4.80 -61.05 -14.96
N LEU A 73 -3.80 -60.40 -15.57
CA LEU A 73 -2.80 -61.08 -16.40
C LEU A 73 -1.45 -61.34 -15.69
N LEU A 74 -1.25 -60.83 -14.48
CA LEU A 74 0.03 -60.93 -13.75
C LEU A 74 -0.10 -61.51 -12.33
N SER A 75 -1.27 -62.07 -11.97
CA SER A 75 -1.55 -62.57 -10.62
C SER A 75 -2.10 -64.01 -10.59
N LYS A 76 -1.37 -64.96 -11.20
CA LYS A 76 -1.35 -66.37 -10.74
C LYS A 76 -0.01 -66.59 -10.02
N LYS A 77 0.12 -66.08 -8.80
CA LYS A 77 -0.13 -66.79 -7.53
C LYS A 77 0.82 -67.97 -7.31
N SER A 78 2.05 -67.60 -6.94
CA SER A 78 2.77 -68.22 -5.83
C SER A 78 2.02 -67.92 -4.52
N ALA A 79 1.61 -68.97 -3.79
CA ALA A 79 1.57 -69.01 -2.33
C ALA A 79 0.92 -70.33 -1.86
N ALA A 80 1.75 -71.22 -1.30
CA ALA A 80 1.40 -71.99 -0.11
C ALA A 80 2.72 -72.31 0.61
N ALA A 81 2.78 -71.88 1.86
CA ALA A 81 3.91 -72.02 2.77
C ALA A 81 3.82 -73.34 3.56
N GLY A 82 5.00 -73.85 3.95
CA GLY A 82 5.21 -74.64 5.16
C GLY A 82 4.93 -76.14 5.07
N ASP A 83 5.98 -76.94 4.83
CA ASP A 83 6.39 -77.93 5.82
C ASP A 83 7.84 -78.39 5.56
N ALA A 84 8.56 -78.67 6.64
CA ALA A 84 9.95 -79.11 6.63
C ALA A 84 10.06 -80.56 6.13
N ASP A 85 10.94 -80.82 5.15
CA ASP A 85 11.75 -82.05 5.13
C ASP A 85 12.84 -82.00 4.04
N ASP A 86 14.03 -82.44 4.43
CA ASP A 86 15.23 -82.53 3.60
C ASP A 86 15.03 -83.51 2.42
N GLY A 87 15.35 -83.07 1.19
CA GLY A 87 15.34 -83.98 0.04
C GLY A 87 15.58 -83.33 -1.32
N ASN A 88 16.76 -83.58 -1.87
CA ASN A 88 17.23 -83.16 -3.19
C ASN A 88 16.17 -83.21 -4.31
N ALA A 89 16.02 -82.08 -5.00
CA ALA A 89 15.09 -81.86 -6.13
C ALA A 89 15.35 -82.72 -7.38
N PHE A 90 16.50 -83.41 -7.46
CA PHE A 90 16.78 -84.38 -8.53
C PHE A 90 16.10 -85.74 -8.35
N THR A 91 15.64 -86.06 -7.13
CA THR A 91 15.00 -87.36 -6.81
C THR A 91 13.48 -87.35 -6.97
N LYS A 92 12.84 -86.16 -7.03
CA LYS A 92 11.39 -86.00 -7.29
C LYS A 92 11.03 -85.90 -8.78
N LEU A 93 12.01 -85.81 -9.68
CA LEU A 93 11.81 -85.91 -11.14
C LEU A 93 12.08 -87.31 -11.69
N PHE A 94 12.69 -88.20 -10.90
CA PHE A 94 12.99 -89.59 -11.28
C PHE A 94 12.69 -90.55 -10.12
N GLY A 95 11.41 -90.65 -9.77
CA GLY A 95 10.90 -91.61 -8.79
C GLY A 95 10.53 -92.94 -9.43
N LYS A 96 11.35 -93.96 -9.14
CA LYS A 96 11.04 -95.41 -9.01
C LYS A 96 10.08 -96.05 -10.02
N GLN A 97 10.71 -96.78 -10.95
CA GLN A 97 10.15 -98.00 -11.55
C GLN A 97 10.03 -99.09 -10.47
N ASP A 98 8.86 -99.72 -10.37
CA ASP A 98 8.75 -101.11 -9.91
C ASP A 98 8.52 -102.03 -11.11
N PRO A 99 9.14 -103.23 -11.11
CA PRO A 99 9.14 -104.14 -12.24
C PRO A 99 7.93 -105.08 -12.22
N ALA A 100 7.65 -105.62 -13.42
CA ALA A 100 6.79 -106.76 -13.71
C ALA A 100 5.26 -106.51 -13.72
N MET A 101 4.72 -106.36 -14.94
CA MET A 101 3.92 -107.43 -15.53
C MET A 101 4.00 -107.37 -17.07
N ARG A 102 4.01 -108.57 -17.65
CA ARG A 102 4.24 -108.92 -19.04
C ARG A 102 3.10 -108.46 -19.97
N SER A 103 3.44 -108.40 -21.27
CA SER A 103 2.59 -108.83 -22.42
C SER A 103 1.41 -107.91 -22.75
N THR A 104 1.49 -107.01 -23.73
CA THR A 104 1.45 -107.32 -25.17
C THR A 104 1.73 -106.03 -25.96
N ALA A 105 2.48 -106.10 -27.05
CA ALA A 105 2.73 -104.96 -27.93
C ALA A 105 1.51 -104.61 -28.79
N PRO A 106 1.00 -103.37 -28.79
CA PRO A 106 0.22 -102.83 -29.88
C PRO A 106 1.13 -102.09 -30.86
N SER A 107 0.98 -102.43 -32.13
CA SER A 107 1.73 -101.94 -33.29
C SER A 107 1.73 -100.42 -33.46
N LEU A 108 2.86 -99.89 -33.93
CA LEU A 108 3.20 -98.48 -34.23
C LEU A 108 2.30 -97.77 -35.28
N SER A 109 1.21 -98.40 -35.74
CA SER A 109 0.32 -97.89 -36.80
C SER A 109 -0.86 -97.05 -36.30
N LYS A 110 -1.00 -96.85 -34.97
CA LYS A 110 -2.09 -96.06 -34.35
C LYS A 110 -1.69 -94.70 -33.77
N VAL A 111 -0.41 -94.31 -33.88
CA VAL A 111 0.12 -93.04 -33.30
C VAL A 111 0.35 -91.95 -34.35
N LEU A 112 0.32 -92.29 -35.64
CA LEU A 112 0.31 -91.30 -36.72
C LEU A 112 -1.09 -91.27 -37.32
N GLY A 113 -1.93 -90.36 -36.83
CA GLY A 113 -3.23 -90.06 -37.43
C GLY A 113 -3.11 -89.72 -38.93
N PRO A 114 -4.20 -89.78 -39.69
CA PRO A 114 -4.17 -89.55 -41.14
C PRO A 114 -3.53 -88.20 -41.45
N GLN A 115 -2.56 -88.18 -42.35
CA GLN A 115 -1.95 -86.95 -42.85
C GLN A 115 -3.06 -86.00 -43.33
N PRO A 116 -3.09 -84.73 -42.86
CA PRO A 116 -4.08 -83.78 -43.33
C PRO A 116 -3.84 -83.57 -44.83
N LYS A 117 -4.84 -83.93 -45.64
CA LYS A 117 -4.90 -83.53 -47.05
C LYS A 117 -5.08 -82.01 -47.06
N ILE A 118 -3.97 -81.28 -47.04
CA ILE A 118 -4.02 -79.84 -47.24
C ILE A 118 -4.14 -79.62 -48.74
N SER A 119 -5.38 -79.42 -49.21
CA SER A 119 -5.60 -78.96 -50.57
C SER A 119 -4.98 -77.56 -50.68
N ALA A 120 -4.11 -77.34 -51.67
CA ALA A 120 -3.49 -76.04 -51.89
C ALA A 120 -4.55 -74.94 -52.10
N THR A 121 -5.70 -75.32 -52.64
CA THR A 121 -6.88 -74.46 -52.83
C THR A 121 -7.48 -73.94 -51.52
N ASP A 122 -7.57 -74.78 -50.46
CA ASP A 122 -8.06 -74.34 -49.15
C ASP A 122 -7.09 -73.39 -48.45
N MET A 123 -5.77 -73.54 -48.67
CA MET A 123 -4.77 -72.60 -48.12
C MET A 123 -4.85 -71.23 -48.79
N PHE A 124 -5.02 -71.17 -50.12
CA PHE A 124 -5.16 -69.90 -50.85
C PHE A 124 -6.44 -69.15 -50.47
N ASP A 125 -7.57 -69.83 -50.32
CA ASP A 125 -8.82 -69.19 -49.88
C ASP A 125 -8.77 -68.77 -48.40
N LYS A 126 -8.09 -69.53 -47.55
CA LYS A 126 -7.89 -69.19 -46.14
C LYS A 126 -6.91 -68.02 -45.97
N GLU A 127 -5.88 -67.91 -46.81
CA GLU A 127 -5.00 -66.74 -46.89
C GLU A 127 -5.73 -65.51 -47.43
N LYS A 128 -6.55 -65.65 -48.47
CA LYS A 128 -7.35 -64.55 -49.02
C LYS A 128 -8.37 -64.03 -48.01
N ARG A 129 -9.04 -64.92 -47.28
CA ARG A 129 -9.94 -64.56 -46.16
C ARG A 129 -9.19 -63.95 -44.98
N ARG A 130 -7.98 -64.43 -44.65
CA ARG A 130 -7.12 -63.83 -43.62
C ARG A 130 -6.64 -62.44 -44.00
N ARG A 131 -6.22 -62.22 -45.25
CA ARG A 131 -5.85 -60.87 -45.75
C ARG A 131 -7.06 -59.94 -45.78
N ALA A 132 -8.24 -60.44 -46.15
CA ALA A 132 -9.48 -59.65 -46.10
C ALA A 132 -9.89 -59.30 -44.67
N LEU A 133 -9.76 -60.23 -43.71
CA LEU A 133 -10.01 -59.97 -42.28
C LEU A 133 -8.97 -59.01 -41.68
N ALA A 134 -7.68 -59.19 -41.99
CA ALA A 134 -6.61 -58.30 -41.57
C ALA A 134 -6.79 -56.89 -42.16
N GLY A 135 -7.19 -56.79 -43.43
CA GLY A 135 -7.51 -55.52 -44.08
C GLY A 135 -8.72 -54.82 -43.43
N ARG A 136 -9.77 -55.57 -43.05
CA ARG A 136 -10.91 -55.02 -42.30
C ARG A 136 -10.53 -54.59 -40.89
N ALA A 137 -9.72 -55.37 -40.18
CA ALA A 137 -9.25 -55.03 -38.84
C ALA A 137 -8.34 -53.79 -38.87
N PHE A 138 -7.45 -53.69 -39.86
CA PHE A 138 -6.63 -52.51 -40.09
C PHE A 138 -7.49 -51.29 -40.44
N GLY A 139 -8.45 -51.43 -41.34
CA GLY A 139 -9.40 -50.37 -41.68
C GLY A 139 -10.19 -49.88 -40.46
N PHE A 140 -10.64 -50.80 -39.60
CA PHE A 140 -11.30 -50.45 -38.33
C PHE A 140 -10.34 -49.74 -37.36
N ALA A 141 -9.10 -50.20 -37.24
CA ALA A 141 -8.10 -49.56 -36.38
C ALA A 141 -7.77 -48.13 -36.85
N VAL A 142 -7.61 -47.91 -38.15
CA VAL A 142 -7.39 -46.57 -38.73
C VAL A 142 -8.62 -45.69 -38.51
N PHE A 143 -9.83 -46.22 -38.72
CA PHE A 143 -11.07 -45.49 -38.46
C PHE A 143 -11.21 -45.13 -36.98
N ALA A 144 -10.91 -46.06 -36.06
CA ALA A 144 -10.92 -45.81 -34.63
C ALA A 144 -9.88 -44.76 -34.23
N ALA A 145 -8.67 -44.82 -34.77
CA ALA A 145 -7.63 -43.81 -34.54
C ALA A 145 -8.06 -42.43 -35.05
N LEU A 146 -8.65 -42.37 -36.25
CA LEU A 146 -9.18 -41.12 -36.82
C LEU A 146 -10.34 -40.59 -35.97
N ALA A 147 -11.25 -41.44 -35.51
CA ALA A 147 -12.37 -41.06 -34.65
C ALA A 147 -11.89 -40.52 -33.30
N VAL A 148 -10.90 -41.16 -32.68
CA VAL A 148 -10.26 -40.70 -31.44
C VAL A 148 -9.56 -39.37 -31.65
N TYR A 149 -8.76 -39.24 -32.72
CA TYR A 149 -8.09 -37.97 -33.06
C TYR A 149 -9.10 -36.85 -33.30
N THR A 150 -10.16 -37.13 -34.07
CA THR A 150 -11.22 -36.15 -34.38
C THR A 150 -11.98 -35.76 -33.12
N PHE A 151 -12.27 -36.70 -32.23
CA PHE A 151 -12.89 -36.44 -30.94
C PHE A 151 -12.04 -35.51 -30.07
N PHE A 152 -10.74 -35.82 -29.89
CA PHE A 152 -9.83 -34.97 -29.12
C PHE A 152 -9.60 -33.62 -29.78
N TYR A 153 -9.42 -33.58 -31.10
CA TYR A 153 -9.28 -32.32 -31.84
C TYR A 153 -10.51 -31.41 -31.65
N LEU A 154 -11.71 -31.97 -31.73
CA LEU A 154 -12.94 -31.21 -31.52
C LEU A 154 -13.15 -30.83 -30.04
N GLN A 155 -12.67 -31.64 -29.07
CA GLN A 155 -12.67 -31.29 -27.64
C GLN A 155 -11.55 -30.31 -27.22
N LEU A 156 -10.58 -30.04 -28.09
CA LEU A 156 -9.54 -29.04 -27.82
C LEU A 156 -9.77 -27.75 -28.61
N ASN A 157 -10.56 -27.80 -29.68
CA ASN A 157 -10.84 -26.64 -30.52
C ASN A 157 -12.09 -25.88 -30.05
N PRO A 158 -11.95 -24.64 -29.54
CA PRO A 158 -13.08 -23.86 -29.02
C PRO A 158 -14.13 -23.51 -30.08
N ASN A 159 -13.76 -23.53 -31.37
CA ASN A 159 -14.66 -23.19 -32.48
C ASN A 159 -15.59 -24.33 -32.91
N ALA A 160 -15.44 -25.53 -32.33
CA ALA A 160 -16.24 -26.71 -32.67
C ALA A 160 -17.57 -26.73 -31.88
N THR A 161 -18.59 -26.03 -32.37
CA THR A 161 -19.93 -25.93 -31.73
C THR A 161 -20.77 -27.21 -31.81
N ILE A 162 -20.45 -28.14 -32.72
CA ILE A 162 -21.24 -29.35 -32.99
C ILE A 162 -21.27 -30.30 -31.78
N LEU A 163 -20.13 -30.48 -31.10
CA LEU A 163 -20.07 -31.34 -29.90
C LEU A 163 -20.68 -30.68 -28.67
N GLN A 164 -20.69 -29.35 -28.60
CA GLN A 164 -21.25 -28.62 -27.46
C GLN A 164 -22.74 -28.90 -27.26
N LYS A 165 -23.48 -29.02 -28.36
CA LYS A 165 -24.93 -29.28 -28.35
C LYS A 165 -25.31 -30.65 -27.78
N HIS A 166 -24.43 -31.65 -27.88
CA HIS A 166 -24.74 -33.04 -27.52
C HIS A 166 -23.97 -33.56 -26.30
N PHE A 167 -22.80 -33.00 -25.99
CA PHE A 167 -21.91 -33.49 -24.93
C PHE A 167 -21.55 -32.42 -23.87
N GLY A 168 -22.11 -31.22 -23.98
CA GLY A 168 -21.86 -30.11 -23.04
C GLY A 168 -20.68 -29.21 -23.46
N PRO A 169 -20.41 -28.12 -22.70
CA PRO A 169 -19.40 -27.13 -23.07
C PRO A 169 -18.02 -27.77 -23.22
N ASN A 170 -17.28 -27.29 -24.22
CA ASN A 170 -15.98 -27.84 -24.56
C ASN A 170 -14.98 -27.76 -23.37
N ILE A 171 -14.07 -28.72 -23.24
CA ILE A 171 -13.07 -28.76 -22.16
C ILE A 171 -12.25 -27.47 -22.11
N ALA A 172 -11.85 -26.93 -23.27
CA ALA A 172 -11.18 -25.63 -23.35
C ALA A 172 -12.01 -24.48 -22.72
N ILE A 173 -13.31 -24.42 -23.03
CA ILE A 173 -14.24 -23.41 -22.47
C ILE A 173 -14.44 -23.62 -20.97
N GLN A 174 -14.48 -24.88 -20.51
CA GLN A 174 -14.57 -25.19 -19.09
C GLN A 174 -13.29 -24.80 -18.35
N PHE A 175 -12.10 -24.95 -18.96
CA PHE A 175 -10.84 -24.48 -18.41
C PHE A 175 -10.82 -22.95 -18.33
N ASP A 176 -11.20 -22.25 -19.38
CA ASP A 176 -11.27 -20.77 -19.39
C ASP A 176 -12.23 -20.26 -18.32
N ALA A 177 -13.42 -20.85 -18.22
CA ALA A 177 -14.40 -20.50 -17.19
C ALA A 177 -13.90 -20.82 -15.77
N SER A 178 -13.16 -21.91 -15.60
CA SER A 178 -12.56 -22.28 -14.30
C SER A 178 -11.43 -21.34 -13.93
N ASN A 179 -10.56 -20.97 -14.88
CA ASN A 179 -9.51 -19.97 -14.70
C ASN A 179 -10.13 -18.61 -14.31
N ALA A 180 -11.17 -18.15 -15.01
CA ALA A 180 -11.85 -16.89 -14.67
C ALA A 180 -12.46 -16.91 -13.26
N ARG A 181 -13.07 -18.04 -12.85
CA ARG A 181 -13.60 -18.20 -11.48
C ARG A 181 -12.49 -18.19 -10.43
N LEU A 182 -11.39 -18.87 -10.71
CA LEU A 182 -10.19 -18.91 -9.86
C LEU A 182 -9.56 -17.52 -9.74
N GLU A 183 -9.40 -16.81 -10.85
CA GLU A 183 -8.89 -15.44 -10.89
C GLU A 183 -9.77 -14.50 -10.07
N LYS A 184 -11.10 -14.57 -10.24
CA LYS A 184 -12.05 -13.79 -9.47
C LYS A 184 -11.98 -14.12 -7.98
N ALA A 185 -12.06 -15.40 -7.60
CA ALA A 185 -12.02 -15.82 -6.20
C ALA A 185 -10.72 -15.42 -5.51
N LYS A 186 -9.58 -15.51 -6.21
CA LYS A 186 -8.29 -15.06 -5.68
C LYS A 186 -8.23 -13.54 -5.56
N THR A 187 -8.79 -12.80 -6.53
CA THR A 187 -8.88 -11.34 -6.46
C THR A 187 -9.75 -10.90 -5.29
N ASP A 188 -10.92 -11.51 -5.08
CA ASP A 188 -11.82 -11.23 -3.95
C ASP A 188 -11.15 -11.53 -2.60
N LEU A 189 -10.38 -12.63 -2.52
CA LEU A 189 -9.58 -12.96 -1.35
C LEU A 189 -8.48 -11.91 -1.10
N ASN A 190 -7.81 -11.45 -2.16
CA ASN A 190 -6.80 -10.39 -2.04
C ASN A 190 -7.44 -9.08 -1.58
N ILE A 191 -8.62 -8.71 -2.07
CA ILE A 191 -9.38 -7.55 -1.58
C ILE A 191 -9.60 -7.67 -0.08
N ALA A 192 -10.14 -8.80 0.40
CA ALA A 192 -10.40 -9.02 1.82
C ALA A 192 -9.11 -8.93 2.66
N ASN A 193 -8.01 -9.49 2.17
CA ASN A 193 -6.72 -9.44 2.82
C ASN A 193 -6.17 -8.01 2.92
N TYR A 194 -6.22 -7.22 1.84
CA TYR A 194 -5.74 -5.84 1.84
C TYR A 194 -6.64 -4.92 2.68
N MET A 195 -7.95 -5.13 2.69
CA MET A 195 -8.86 -4.45 3.62
C MET A 195 -8.50 -4.76 5.08
N ARG A 196 -8.21 -6.03 5.39
CA ARG A 196 -7.76 -6.45 6.73
C ARG A 196 -6.42 -5.83 7.10
N ALA A 197 -5.45 -5.82 6.17
CA ALA A 197 -4.16 -5.18 6.38
C ALA A 197 -4.31 -3.69 6.70
N ARG A 198 -5.18 -2.99 5.96
CA ARG A 198 -5.51 -1.59 6.22
C ARG A 198 -6.09 -1.38 7.63
N VAL A 199 -7.07 -2.17 8.06
CA VAL A 199 -7.62 -2.06 9.43
C VAL A 199 -6.55 -2.31 10.50
N LEU A 200 -5.66 -3.28 10.29
CA LEU A 200 -4.56 -3.54 11.21
C LEU A 200 -3.56 -2.37 11.25
N LEU A 201 -3.28 -1.75 10.11
CA LEU A 201 -2.42 -0.57 10.00
C LEU A 201 -3.04 0.66 10.67
N ASP A 202 -4.35 0.85 10.56
CA ASP A 202 -5.06 1.95 11.25
C ASP A 202 -4.96 1.76 12.78
N ASP A 203 -5.13 0.54 13.28
CA ASP A 203 -4.95 0.22 14.69
C ASP A 203 -3.48 0.40 15.14
N VAL A 204 -2.50 0.01 14.31
CA VAL A 204 -1.08 0.34 14.56
C VAL A 204 -0.87 1.84 14.65
N ASN A 205 -1.38 2.62 13.68
CA ASN A 205 -1.23 4.07 13.64
C ASN A 205 -1.76 4.74 14.91
N SER A 206 -2.88 4.27 15.44
CA SER A 206 -3.46 4.80 16.69
C SER A 206 -2.54 4.60 17.91
N LYS A 207 -1.63 3.62 17.85
CA LYS A 207 -0.70 3.26 18.94
C LYS A 207 0.69 3.86 18.81
N ILE A 208 1.03 4.41 17.64
CA ILE A 208 2.34 5.02 17.42
C ILE A 208 2.58 6.18 18.37
N ASP A 209 1.61 7.09 18.55
CA ASP A 209 1.77 8.27 19.43
C ASP A 209 1.98 7.89 20.91
N PRO A 210 1.12 7.04 21.51
CA PRO A 210 1.37 6.52 22.85
C PRO A 210 2.75 5.89 22.98
N TYR A 211 3.17 5.06 22.02
CA TYR A 211 4.47 4.40 22.03
C TYR A 211 5.62 5.42 22.00
N GLN A 212 5.60 6.36 21.05
CA GLN A 212 6.63 7.39 20.90
C GLN A 212 6.75 8.27 22.15
N LYS A 213 5.61 8.57 22.80
CA LYS A 213 5.61 9.29 24.08
C LYS A 213 6.36 8.52 25.16
N GLN A 214 6.15 7.20 25.28
CA GLN A 214 6.87 6.39 26.26
C GLN A 214 8.36 6.33 25.95
N VAL A 215 8.74 6.15 24.68
CA VAL A 215 10.15 6.18 24.25
C VAL A 215 10.83 7.50 24.63
N ALA A 216 10.13 8.64 24.45
CA ALA A 216 10.66 9.95 24.82
C ALA A 216 10.84 10.11 26.34
N ILE A 217 9.97 9.50 27.15
CA ILE A 217 10.09 9.50 28.62
C ILE A 217 11.26 8.62 29.06
N VAL A 218 11.37 7.41 28.50
CA VAL A 218 12.45 6.46 28.80
C VAL A 218 13.83 7.06 28.49
N THR A 219 13.93 7.82 27.40
CA THR A 219 15.19 8.43 26.95
C THR A 219 15.48 9.82 27.55
N SER A 220 14.56 10.39 28.34
CA SER A 220 14.72 11.72 28.92
C SER A 220 15.58 11.71 30.18
N ASP A 221 16.51 12.67 30.27
CA ASP A 221 17.35 12.92 31.45
C ASP A 221 16.61 13.62 32.60
N PHE A 222 15.40 14.14 32.34
CA PHE A 222 14.66 15.01 33.27
C PHE A 222 13.51 14.30 34.02
N VAL A 223 13.41 12.98 33.89
CA VAL A 223 12.31 12.16 34.42
C VAL A 223 12.78 11.37 35.65
N THR A 224 11.91 11.14 36.62
CA THR A 224 12.26 10.35 37.81
C THR A 224 12.43 8.86 37.48
N ASP A 225 13.27 8.14 38.24
CA ASP A 225 13.49 6.69 38.04
C ASP A 225 12.19 5.88 38.10
N SER A 226 11.23 6.29 38.95
CA SER A 226 9.92 5.65 39.05
C SER A 226 9.07 5.84 37.80
N GLU A 227 9.07 7.04 37.22
CA GLU A 227 8.34 7.33 35.98
C GLU A 227 8.99 6.63 34.79
N ARG A 228 10.33 6.56 34.75
CA ARG A 228 11.09 5.82 33.74
C ARG A 228 10.74 4.33 33.77
N ALA A 229 10.74 3.71 34.95
CA ALA A 229 10.39 2.29 35.08
C ALA A 229 8.96 1.97 34.62
N ILE A 230 7.98 2.85 34.91
CA ILE A 230 6.60 2.68 34.41
C ILE A 230 6.55 2.84 32.89
N ALA A 231 7.26 3.83 32.33
CA ALA A 231 7.32 4.08 30.90
C ALA A 231 7.98 2.93 30.14
N GLU A 232 9.03 2.30 30.69
CA GLU A 232 9.68 1.10 30.12
C GLU A 232 8.70 -0.08 29.99
N VAL A 233 7.90 -0.34 31.02
CA VAL A 233 6.89 -1.41 30.95
C VAL A 233 5.84 -1.10 29.87
N GLN A 234 5.35 0.13 29.83
CA GLN A 234 4.36 0.55 28.83
C GLN A 234 4.92 0.56 27.40
N GLU A 235 6.18 0.95 27.23
CA GLU A 235 6.91 0.90 25.95
C GLU A 235 7.03 -0.53 25.44
N GLN A 236 7.38 -1.49 26.31
CA GLN A 236 7.47 -2.91 25.96
C GLN A 236 6.09 -3.50 25.62
N GLU A 237 5.05 -3.21 26.39
CA GLU A 237 3.69 -3.70 26.15
C GLU A 237 3.12 -3.17 24.82
N LEU A 238 3.21 -1.85 24.59
CA LEU A 238 2.77 -1.23 23.35
C LEU A 238 3.61 -1.72 22.16
N GLY A 239 4.93 -1.81 22.34
CA GLY A 239 5.85 -2.30 21.33
C GLY A 239 5.52 -3.73 20.90
N ALA A 240 5.28 -4.63 21.86
CA ALA A 240 4.90 -6.01 21.57
C ALA A 240 3.55 -6.11 20.84
N GLU A 241 2.56 -5.30 21.23
CA GLU A 241 1.26 -5.28 20.55
C GLU A 241 1.39 -4.79 19.10
N ILE A 242 2.13 -3.69 18.89
CA ILE A 242 2.35 -3.12 17.55
C ILE A 242 3.11 -4.14 16.68
N LYS A 243 4.20 -4.74 17.19
CA LYS A 243 4.96 -5.78 16.47
C LYS A 243 4.06 -6.94 16.05
N LYS A 244 3.22 -7.47 16.95
CA LYS A 244 2.28 -8.56 16.64
C LYS A 244 1.34 -8.22 15.48
N LYS A 245 0.79 -7.01 15.47
CA LYS A 245 -0.09 -6.54 14.39
C LYS A 245 0.66 -6.38 13.08
N LEU A 246 1.87 -5.82 13.12
CA LEU A 246 2.71 -5.66 11.93
C LEU A 246 3.15 -7.01 11.35
N VAL A 247 3.36 -8.04 12.17
CA VAL A 247 3.60 -9.41 11.69
C VAL A 247 2.39 -9.93 10.91
N HIS A 248 1.16 -9.73 11.39
CA HIS A 248 -0.02 -10.13 10.62
C HIS A 248 -0.15 -9.38 9.28
N VAL A 249 0.21 -8.09 9.26
CA VAL A 249 0.26 -7.31 8.02
C VAL A 249 1.35 -7.86 7.09
N GLN A 250 2.50 -8.23 7.66
CA GLN A 250 3.61 -8.85 6.93
C GLN A 250 3.19 -10.18 6.29
N ASP A 251 2.45 -11.02 7.00
CA ASP A 251 1.93 -12.30 6.49
C ASP A 251 0.98 -12.10 5.30
N ILE A 252 0.15 -11.06 5.37
CA ILE A 252 -0.75 -10.68 4.27
C ILE A 252 0.08 -10.26 3.04
N PHE A 253 1.11 -9.44 3.22
CA PHE A 253 1.94 -8.94 2.12
C PHE A 253 2.90 -9.99 1.55
N LYS A 254 3.34 -10.96 2.35
CA LYS A 254 4.16 -12.10 1.89
C LYS A 254 3.34 -13.13 1.10
N ALA A 255 2.02 -13.14 1.24
CA ALA A 255 1.18 -14.08 0.53
C ALA A 255 1.22 -13.78 -0.99
N PRO A 256 1.40 -14.81 -1.85
CA PRO A 256 1.42 -14.60 -3.29
C PRO A 256 0.09 -14.00 -3.76
N LEU A 257 0.16 -12.92 -4.54
CA LEU A 257 -1.01 -12.26 -5.10
C LEU A 257 -1.70 -13.14 -6.14
N GLY A 258 -0.90 -13.88 -6.92
CA GLY A 258 -1.43 -14.74 -7.96
C GLY A 258 -1.55 -16.21 -7.60
N ILE A 259 -2.30 -16.91 -8.45
CA ILE A 259 -2.37 -18.36 -8.51
C ILE A 259 -1.98 -18.81 -9.92
N ASP A 260 -1.41 -20.01 -10.02
CA ASP A 260 -1.09 -20.58 -11.32
C ASP A 260 -2.40 -20.98 -12.00
N THR A 261 -2.68 -20.35 -13.13
CA THR A 261 -3.82 -20.69 -13.99
C THR A 261 -3.39 -21.67 -15.06
N PHE A 262 -4.34 -22.46 -15.56
CA PHE A 262 -4.09 -23.38 -16.66
C PHE A 262 -3.86 -22.56 -17.93
N SER A 263 -2.62 -22.18 -18.20
CA SER A 263 -2.20 -21.40 -19.36
C SER A 263 -1.21 -22.21 -20.21
N VAL A 264 -1.29 -22.05 -21.52
CA VAL A 264 -0.43 -22.77 -22.49
C VAL A 264 1.03 -22.30 -22.37
N GLU A 265 1.23 -21.05 -21.98
CA GLU A 265 2.54 -20.47 -21.74
C GLU A 265 2.81 -20.35 -20.23
N PRO A 266 3.97 -20.82 -19.74
CA PRO A 266 4.32 -20.67 -18.34
C PRO A 266 4.52 -19.19 -18.00
N VAL A 267 3.69 -18.65 -17.11
CA VAL A 267 3.80 -17.28 -16.61
C VAL A 267 4.79 -17.25 -15.45
N THR A 268 5.73 -16.30 -15.46
CA THR A 268 6.66 -16.12 -14.32
C THR A 268 5.92 -15.63 -13.08
N PRO A 269 6.39 -15.94 -11.85
CA PRO A 269 5.76 -15.44 -10.62
C PRO A 269 5.56 -13.92 -10.60
N MET A 270 6.54 -13.16 -11.11
CA MET A 270 6.48 -11.70 -11.19
C MET A 270 5.36 -11.21 -12.12
N GLN A 271 5.25 -11.77 -13.33
CA GLN A 271 4.19 -11.41 -14.28
C GLN A 271 2.81 -11.78 -13.75
N ARG A 272 2.72 -12.91 -13.05
CA ARG A 272 1.49 -13.37 -12.40
C ARG A 272 1.07 -12.38 -11.31
N ASP A 273 1.99 -11.99 -10.42
CA ASP A 273 1.66 -11.08 -9.34
C ASP A 273 1.32 -9.67 -9.87
N GLN A 274 1.99 -9.20 -10.93
CA GLN A 274 1.62 -7.96 -11.64
C GLN A 274 0.20 -8.02 -12.22
N LYS A 275 -0.16 -9.14 -12.88
CA LYS A 275 -1.52 -9.35 -13.40
C LYS A 275 -2.56 -9.27 -12.27
N PHE A 276 -2.32 -9.98 -11.17
CA PHE A 276 -3.25 -10.00 -10.04
C PHE A 276 -3.29 -8.69 -9.26
N GLN A 277 -2.19 -7.92 -9.23
CA GLN A 277 -2.19 -6.56 -8.69
C GLN A 277 -3.07 -5.64 -9.55
N ALA A 278 -2.97 -5.72 -10.88
CA ALA A 278 -3.83 -4.95 -11.77
C ALA A 278 -5.30 -5.32 -11.62
N LEU A 279 -5.61 -6.63 -11.52
CA LEU A 279 -6.98 -7.12 -11.27
C LEU A 279 -7.52 -6.65 -9.92
N LEU A 280 -6.69 -6.64 -8.87
CA LEU A 280 -7.05 -6.13 -7.55
C LEU A 280 -7.42 -4.65 -7.60
N VAL A 281 -6.56 -3.81 -8.18
CA VAL A 281 -6.80 -2.36 -8.31
C VAL A 281 -8.05 -2.09 -9.15
N GLN A 282 -8.23 -2.81 -10.26
CA GLN A 282 -9.42 -2.70 -11.09
C GLN A 282 -10.69 -3.07 -10.30
N ALA A 283 -10.71 -4.21 -9.63
CA ALA A 283 -11.88 -4.67 -8.88
C ALA A 283 -12.25 -3.73 -7.72
N LEU A 284 -11.25 -3.15 -7.04
CA LEU A 284 -11.46 -2.11 -6.03
C LEU A 284 -12.06 -0.83 -6.65
N GLY A 285 -11.56 -0.42 -7.83
CA GLY A 285 -12.09 0.73 -8.57
C GLY A 285 -13.53 0.53 -9.04
N GLU A 286 -13.87 -0.66 -9.54
CA GLU A 286 -15.24 -1.03 -9.92
C GLU A 286 -16.17 -1.00 -8.70
N ARG A 287 -15.73 -1.55 -7.56
CA ARG A 287 -16.51 -1.53 -6.31
C ARG A 287 -16.74 -0.10 -5.81
N LYS A 288 -15.73 0.77 -5.92
CA LYS A 288 -15.85 2.21 -5.62
C LYS A 288 -16.89 2.88 -6.50
N GLN A 289 -16.91 2.61 -7.80
CA GLN A 289 -17.89 3.17 -8.74
C GLN A 289 -19.32 2.68 -8.43
N GLN A 290 -19.46 1.41 -8.06
CA GLN A 290 -20.76 0.84 -7.68
C GLN A 290 -21.34 1.50 -6.43
N LEU A 291 -20.49 1.76 -5.42
CA LEU A 291 -20.86 2.52 -4.22
C LEU A 291 -21.30 3.94 -4.61
N HIS A 292 -20.47 4.70 -5.32
CA HIS A 292 -20.83 6.05 -5.77
C HIS A 292 -22.16 6.14 -6.54
N ALA A 293 -22.54 5.10 -7.28
CA ALA A 293 -23.81 5.03 -8.01
C ALA A 293 -25.02 4.69 -7.12
N ALA A 294 -24.81 4.08 -5.95
CA ALA A 294 -25.86 3.58 -5.06
C ALA A 294 -26.35 4.62 -4.04
N ALA A 295 -25.48 5.47 -3.45
CA ALA A 295 -25.91 6.54 -2.55
C ALA A 295 -24.83 7.64 -2.33
N PRO A 296 -25.07 8.91 -2.74
CA PRO A 296 -24.04 9.95 -2.74
C PRO A 296 -23.66 10.56 -1.37
N GLU A 297 -24.49 10.47 -0.33
CA GLU A 297 -24.28 11.25 0.92
C GLU A 297 -23.85 10.43 2.15
N GLY A 298 -24.02 9.10 2.17
CA GLY A 298 -23.64 8.23 3.31
C GLY A 298 -22.33 7.46 3.15
N GLU A 299 -21.79 7.38 1.93
CA GLU A 299 -20.71 6.44 1.56
C GLU A 299 -19.32 7.08 1.42
N VAL A 300 -19.13 8.33 1.84
CA VAL A 300 -17.81 9.00 1.79
C VAL A 300 -16.76 8.21 2.59
N VAL A 301 -17.16 7.60 3.70
CA VAL A 301 -16.25 6.79 4.54
C VAL A 301 -15.84 5.48 3.86
N GLU A 302 -16.77 4.81 3.18
CA GLU A 302 -16.48 3.55 2.47
C GLU A 302 -15.70 3.79 1.18
N THR A 303 -15.94 4.90 0.49
CA THR A 303 -15.17 5.27 -0.70
C THR A 303 -13.74 5.69 -0.34
N ASN A 304 -13.55 6.45 0.75
CA ASN A 304 -12.22 6.75 1.30
C ASN A 304 -11.49 5.48 1.75
N ALA A 305 -12.20 4.54 2.36
CA ALA A 305 -11.65 3.25 2.75
C ALA A 305 -11.06 2.49 1.55
N LEU A 306 -11.79 2.44 0.44
CA LEU A 306 -11.33 1.79 -0.78
C LEU A 306 -10.16 2.55 -1.43
N ASP A 307 -10.17 3.88 -1.42
CA ASP A 307 -9.05 4.68 -1.93
C ASP A 307 -7.75 4.43 -1.18
N ASN A 308 -7.84 4.30 0.14
CA ASN A 308 -6.69 3.97 0.98
C ASN A 308 -6.16 2.57 0.68
N VAL A 309 -7.04 1.62 0.41
CA VAL A 309 -6.66 0.24 0.05
C VAL A 309 -6.04 0.17 -1.34
N ILE A 310 -6.54 0.95 -2.31
CA ILE A 310 -5.92 1.09 -3.64
C ILE A 310 -4.51 1.65 -3.50
N ARG A 311 -4.35 2.78 -2.78
CA ARG A 311 -3.02 3.38 -2.52
C ARG A 311 -2.07 2.41 -1.83
N LEU A 312 -2.57 1.63 -0.88
CA LEU A 312 -1.79 0.61 -0.19
C LEU A 312 -1.33 -0.49 -1.16
N ALA A 313 -2.21 -0.97 -2.04
CA ALA A 313 -1.88 -1.99 -3.04
C ALA A 313 -0.92 -1.50 -4.13
N GLU A 314 -0.93 -0.20 -4.43
CA GLU A 314 -0.02 0.43 -5.40
C GLU A 314 1.35 0.79 -4.79
N ASN A 315 1.42 1.04 -3.47
CA ASN A 315 2.65 1.44 -2.80
C ASN A 315 3.59 0.26 -2.51
N GLN A 316 4.28 -0.19 -3.56
CA GLN A 316 5.26 -1.28 -3.47
C GLN A 316 6.43 -0.97 -2.52
N TYR A 317 6.83 0.30 -2.41
CA TYR A 317 7.88 0.69 -1.47
C TYR A 317 7.47 0.42 -0.02
N PHE A 318 6.26 0.82 0.36
CA PHE A 318 5.71 0.57 1.69
C PHE A 318 5.53 -0.92 1.98
N ILE A 319 4.96 -1.67 1.03
CA ILE A 319 4.81 -3.13 1.13
C ILE A 319 6.17 -3.80 1.38
N ASN A 320 7.19 -3.44 0.58
CA ASN A 320 8.54 -3.98 0.72
C ASN A 320 9.20 -3.58 2.05
N THR A 321 8.96 -2.36 2.52
CA THR A 321 9.49 -1.88 3.81
C THR A 321 8.98 -2.76 4.95
N ILE A 322 7.67 -3.03 5.01
CA ILE A 322 7.10 -3.90 6.05
C ILE A 322 7.51 -5.36 5.84
N THR A 323 7.52 -5.84 4.59
CA THR A 323 7.81 -7.24 4.26
C THR A 323 9.25 -7.65 4.59
N ASN A 324 10.20 -6.73 4.40
CA ASN A 324 11.63 -6.97 4.63
C ASN A 324 12.10 -6.58 6.03
N SER A 325 11.23 -5.98 6.85
CA SER A 325 11.55 -5.63 8.23
C SER A 325 11.59 -6.86 9.13
N ASN A 326 12.68 -7.05 9.87
CA ASN A 326 12.77 -8.06 10.93
C ASN A 326 12.18 -7.50 12.22
N LEU A 327 10.86 -7.60 12.39
CA LEU A 327 10.12 -6.95 13.47
C LEU A 327 10.43 -7.54 14.86
N GLU A 328 10.76 -8.83 14.93
CA GLU A 328 10.99 -9.53 16.20
C GLU A 328 12.28 -9.05 16.87
N GLU A 329 13.35 -8.99 16.10
CA GLU A 329 14.70 -8.65 16.57
C GLU A 329 15.01 -7.13 16.49
N MET A 330 14.03 -6.31 16.11
CA MET A 330 14.24 -4.87 15.94
C MET A 330 14.42 -4.15 17.29
N GLU A 331 15.53 -3.45 17.43
CA GLU A 331 15.82 -2.55 18.55
C GLU A 331 14.83 -1.37 18.62
N THR A 332 14.60 -0.83 19.83
CA THR A 332 13.62 0.26 20.09
C THR A 332 13.80 1.46 19.17
N LYS A 333 15.05 1.89 18.90
CA LYS A 333 15.33 3.03 18.03
C LYS A 333 14.95 2.75 16.57
N ALA A 334 15.42 1.63 16.01
CA ALA A 334 15.09 1.23 14.64
C ALA A 334 13.57 0.98 14.49
N PHE A 335 12.93 0.44 15.53
CA PHE A 335 11.49 0.23 15.54
C PHE A 335 10.72 1.55 15.58
N SER A 336 11.18 2.52 16.37
CA SER A 336 10.63 3.89 16.36
C SER A 336 10.72 4.54 14.97
N GLU A 337 11.88 4.46 14.31
CA GLU A 337 12.09 4.98 12.95
C GLU A 337 11.19 4.28 11.91
N LEU A 338 11.02 2.96 12.02
CA LEU A 338 10.08 2.21 11.18
C LEU A 338 8.65 2.70 11.38
N LEU A 339 8.20 2.92 12.62
CA LEU A 339 6.86 3.42 12.91
C LEU A 339 6.66 4.83 12.36
N GLU A 340 7.67 5.70 12.43
CA GLU A 340 7.61 7.01 11.80
C GLU A 340 7.50 6.92 10.27
N ASN A 341 8.23 6.00 9.64
CA ASN A 341 8.10 5.75 8.20
C ASN A 341 6.71 5.19 7.86
N ILE A 342 6.21 4.22 8.63
CA ILE A 342 4.87 3.67 8.45
C ILE A 342 3.81 4.77 8.54
N ARG A 343 3.97 5.69 9.49
CA ARG A 343 3.10 6.85 9.64
C ARG A 343 3.23 7.84 8.49
N ALA A 344 4.44 8.13 8.02
CA ALA A 344 4.66 9.07 6.92
C ALA A 344 4.06 8.54 5.60
N GLN A 345 4.12 7.23 5.40
CA GLN A 345 3.55 6.53 4.25
C GLN A 345 2.09 6.13 4.47
N GLY A 346 1.58 6.29 5.70
CA GLY A 346 0.26 5.89 6.11
C GLY A 346 -0.80 6.58 5.26
N THR A 347 -1.67 5.79 4.64
CA THR A 347 -2.78 6.27 3.81
C THR A 347 -3.94 6.81 4.66
N ASP A 348 -3.82 6.81 5.98
CA ASP A 348 -4.90 7.14 6.92
C ASP A 348 -5.07 8.65 7.13
N GLU A 349 -6.29 9.08 7.45
CA GLU A 349 -6.64 10.47 7.79
C GLU A 349 -5.79 10.98 8.96
N HIS A 350 -5.44 10.11 9.92
CA HIS A 350 -4.54 10.47 11.01
C HIS A 350 -3.12 10.83 10.56
N SER A 351 -2.62 10.20 9.49
CA SER A 351 -1.32 10.51 8.90
C SER A 351 -1.36 11.85 8.18
N ALA A 352 -2.48 12.18 7.52
CA ALA A 352 -2.73 13.49 6.95
C ALA A 352 -2.82 14.59 8.02
N VAL A 353 -3.56 14.37 9.11
CA VAL A 353 -3.64 15.30 10.25
C VAL A 353 -2.25 15.55 10.84
N GLN A 354 -1.42 14.51 10.94
CA GLN A 354 -0.08 14.63 11.50
C GLN A 354 0.91 15.28 10.54
N ASN A 355 0.78 15.05 9.23
CA ASN A 355 1.52 15.83 8.23
C ASN A 355 1.12 17.32 8.31
N ILE A 356 -0.17 17.63 8.49
CA ILE A 356 -0.64 19.00 8.74
C ILE A 356 -0.02 19.54 10.04
N ILE A 357 0.03 18.76 11.13
CA ILE A 357 0.66 19.18 12.40
C ILE A 357 2.17 19.41 12.22
N LYS A 358 2.89 18.54 11.51
CA LYS A 358 4.33 18.68 11.23
C LYS A 358 4.64 19.87 10.33
N GLN A 359 3.75 20.20 9.40
CA GLN A 359 3.86 21.38 8.53
C GLN A 359 3.43 22.69 9.21
N ARG A 360 2.77 22.64 10.38
CA ARG A 360 2.41 23.85 11.10
C ARG A 360 3.66 24.51 11.68
N LEU A 361 3.84 25.79 11.35
CA LEU A 361 4.79 26.66 12.01
C LEU A 361 4.52 26.68 13.52
N ARG A 362 5.56 26.39 14.31
CA ARG A 362 5.50 26.44 15.77
C ARG A 362 5.55 27.89 16.23
N TRP A 363 4.39 28.56 16.23
CA TRP A 363 4.30 29.98 16.59
C TRP A 363 4.87 30.31 17.98
N SER A 364 4.84 29.36 18.92
CA SER A 364 5.50 29.52 20.22
C SER A 364 7.01 29.71 20.11
N GLU A 365 7.68 28.99 19.20
CA GLU A 365 9.12 29.15 18.93
C GLU A 365 9.39 30.50 18.26
N VAL A 366 8.54 30.90 17.31
CA VAL A 366 8.61 32.22 16.65
C VAL A 366 8.46 33.36 17.66
N ILE A 367 7.50 33.28 18.58
CA ILE A 367 7.31 34.27 19.66
C ILE A 367 8.55 34.33 20.55
N ARG A 368 9.09 33.17 20.93
CA ARG A 368 10.31 33.11 21.75
C ARG A 368 11.51 33.74 21.03
N ASP A 369 11.62 33.55 19.72
CA ASP A 369 12.68 34.15 18.92
C ASP A 369 12.53 35.67 18.82
N VAL A 370 11.31 36.18 18.70
CA VAL A 370 11.05 37.63 18.79
C VAL A 370 11.48 38.14 20.17
N HIS A 371 11.07 37.48 21.26
CA HIS A 371 11.43 37.89 22.62
C HIS A 371 12.94 37.90 22.83
N ALA A 372 13.65 36.88 22.35
CA ALA A 372 15.11 36.80 22.45
C ALA A 372 15.83 37.92 21.66
N VAL A 373 15.22 38.43 20.59
CA VAL A 373 15.73 39.62 19.87
C VAL A 373 15.39 40.90 20.64
N THR A 374 14.18 41.00 21.20
CA THR A 374 13.76 42.13 22.04
C THR A 374 14.62 42.28 23.28
N GLU A 375 14.99 41.18 23.94
CA GLU A 375 15.88 41.15 25.12
C GLU A 375 17.26 41.75 24.84
N LYS A 376 17.73 41.75 23.58
CA LYS A 376 19.01 42.39 23.22
C LYS A 376 18.94 43.91 23.15
N VAL A 377 17.74 44.46 23.11
CA VAL A 377 17.48 45.91 23.09
C VAL A 377 16.94 46.38 24.44
N ASP A 378 16.14 45.55 25.09
CA ASP A 378 15.56 45.77 26.41
C ASP A 378 15.95 44.63 27.34
N ASP A 379 17.06 44.78 28.07
CA ASP A 379 17.59 43.78 29.01
C ASP A 379 16.59 43.42 30.14
N LEU A 380 15.57 44.26 30.37
CA LEU A 380 14.54 44.06 31.39
C LEU A 380 13.22 43.52 30.81
N TYR A 381 13.19 43.21 29.52
CA TYR A 381 12.03 42.67 28.84
C TYR A 381 11.55 41.37 29.50
N GLY A 382 10.24 41.25 29.72
CA GLY A 382 9.62 40.07 30.34
C GLY A 382 9.81 39.93 31.86
N LEU A 383 10.64 40.76 32.50
CA LEU A 383 10.88 40.72 33.95
C LEU A 383 9.86 41.50 34.80
N GLY A 384 8.88 42.15 34.16
CA GLY A 384 7.80 42.87 34.84
C GLY A 384 8.16 44.30 35.30
N PHE A 385 9.27 44.87 34.83
CA PHE A 385 9.71 46.23 35.17
C PHE A 385 9.16 47.34 34.27
N PHE A 386 8.27 47.00 33.33
CA PHE A 386 7.75 47.93 32.32
C PHE A 386 7.14 49.20 32.93
N ASP A 387 6.30 49.07 33.96
CA ASP A 387 5.64 50.22 34.58
C ASP A 387 6.63 51.14 35.32
N THR A 388 7.68 50.55 35.91
CA THR A 388 8.64 51.24 36.78
C THR A 388 9.83 51.86 36.05
N VAL A 389 10.39 51.15 35.06
CA VAL A 389 11.63 51.55 34.36
C VAL A 389 11.35 51.95 32.91
N GLY A 390 10.21 51.51 32.37
CA GLY A 390 9.93 51.53 30.95
C GLY A 390 10.43 50.28 30.25
N GLY A 391 10.50 50.31 28.93
CA GLY A 391 10.88 49.19 28.07
C GLY A 391 9.87 48.96 26.94
N ILE A 392 9.80 47.71 26.48
CA ILE A 392 8.89 47.24 25.43
C ILE A 392 7.87 46.28 26.05
N GLN A 393 6.60 46.46 25.72
CA GLN A 393 5.55 45.51 26.06
C GLN A 393 4.72 45.20 24.82
N TYR A 394 4.56 43.92 24.50
CA TYR A 394 3.70 43.50 23.39
C TYR A 394 2.31 43.15 23.90
N ASN A 395 1.30 43.68 23.24
CA ASN A 395 -0.11 43.55 23.62
C ASN A 395 -0.81 42.49 22.76
N SER A 396 -0.40 42.36 21.50
CA SER A 396 -0.97 41.36 20.62
C SER A 396 0.00 40.90 19.54
N TYR A 397 -0.20 39.64 19.14
CA TYR A 397 0.45 39.00 18.01
C TYR A 397 -0.62 38.55 17.03
N SER A 398 -0.37 38.77 15.75
CA SER A 398 -1.17 38.24 14.65
C SER A 398 -0.24 37.52 13.69
N PHE A 399 -0.56 36.28 13.38
CA PHE A 399 0.24 35.42 12.51
C PHE A 399 -0.58 34.98 11.32
N ASP A 400 -0.02 35.13 10.13
CA ASP A 400 -0.57 34.57 8.90
C ASP A 400 0.31 33.42 8.42
N ALA A 401 -0.22 32.20 8.54
CA ALA A 401 0.50 30.99 8.15
C ALA A 401 0.68 30.83 6.64
N GLN A 402 -0.15 31.48 5.81
CA GLN A 402 -0.06 31.36 4.36
C GLN A 402 1.06 32.25 3.79
N THR A 403 1.17 33.47 4.33
CA THR A 403 2.16 34.45 3.88
C THR A 403 3.43 34.44 4.73
N GLY A 404 3.42 33.78 5.90
CA GLY A 404 4.52 33.83 6.86
C GLY A 404 4.63 35.19 7.57
N LYS A 405 3.60 36.03 7.43
CA LYS A 405 3.59 37.41 7.94
C LYS A 405 3.24 37.44 9.43
N ILE A 406 4.06 38.16 10.17
CA ILE A 406 3.95 38.41 11.60
C ILE A 406 3.60 39.88 11.79
N SER A 407 2.55 40.17 12.55
CA SER A 407 2.23 41.52 12.99
C SER A 407 2.17 41.57 14.50
N ILE A 408 2.96 42.47 15.09
CA ILE A 408 3.06 42.64 16.53
C ILE A 408 2.62 44.05 16.87
N ARG A 409 1.75 44.18 17.87
CA ARG A 409 1.38 45.47 18.44
C ARG A 409 1.79 45.52 19.89
N GLY A 410 2.28 46.67 20.31
CA GLY A 410 2.76 46.89 21.66
C GLY A 410 2.83 48.36 22.02
N THR A 411 3.43 48.60 23.17
CA THR A 411 3.72 49.92 23.71
C THR A 411 5.15 49.95 24.19
N THR A 412 5.79 51.09 24.03
CA THR A 412 7.12 51.37 24.56
C THR A 412 7.04 52.54 25.52
N LYS A 413 7.81 52.50 26.60
CA LYS A 413 7.90 53.57 27.60
C LYS A 413 9.37 53.88 27.83
N THR A 414 9.77 55.13 27.72
CA THR A 414 11.15 55.58 27.99
C THR A 414 11.15 56.86 28.82
N SER A 415 12.00 56.94 29.83
CA SER A 415 12.19 58.16 30.62
C SER A 415 12.89 59.28 29.85
N ASP A 416 13.68 58.94 28.83
CA ASP A 416 14.33 59.89 27.93
C ASP A 416 13.52 60.09 26.63
N SER A 417 13.81 61.19 25.94
CA SER A 417 13.27 61.58 24.64
C SER A 417 13.66 60.64 23.48
N LYS A 418 14.51 59.64 23.72
CA LYS A 418 15.12 58.73 22.73
C LYS A 418 14.26 57.51 22.35
N THR A 419 12.95 57.55 22.58
CA THR A 419 12.00 56.48 22.22
C THR A 419 12.13 56.02 20.76
N PHE A 420 12.40 56.94 19.84
CA PHE A 420 12.57 56.62 18.42
C PHE A 420 13.85 55.82 18.14
N SER A 421 14.98 56.19 18.76
CA SER A 421 16.24 55.47 18.63
C SER A 421 16.10 54.04 19.16
N PHE A 422 15.39 53.88 20.28
CA PHE A 422 15.12 52.58 20.89
C PHE A 422 14.28 51.66 19.98
N ILE A 423 13.25 52.20 19.32
CA ILE A 423 12.47 51.44 18.34
C ILE A 423 13.26 51.16 17.07
N SER A 424 14.10 52.10 16.63
CA SER A 424 14.96 51.91 15.45
C SER A 424 15.95 50.76 15.69
N GLU A 425 16.56 50.71 16.87
CA GLU A 425 17.44 49.61 17.27
C GLU A 425 16.70 48.26 17.30
N LEU A 426 15.46 48.23 17.82
CA LEU A 426 14.62 47.03 17.77
C LEU A 426 14.37 46.57 16.33
N VAL A 427 14.01 47.48 15.43
CA VAL A 427 13.78 47.16 14.01
C VAL A 427 15.07 46.62 13.38
N GLU A 428 16.21 47.25 13.62
CA GLU A 428 17.52 46.79 13.11
C GLU A 428 17.89 45.40 13.65
N ARG A 429 17.66 45.13 14.94
CA ARG A 429 17.94 43.83 15.55
C ARG A 429 17.03 42.72 15.03
N ILE A 430 15.76 43.02 14.75
CA ILE A 430 14.84 42.07 14.12
C ILE A 430 15.26 41.83 12.67
N GLU A 431 15.58 42.87 11.92
CA GLU A 431 16.00 42.77 10.51
C GLU A 431 17.35 42.05 10.33
N GLY A 432 18.24 42.12 11.33
CA GLY A 432 19.50 41.36 11.31
C GLY A 432 19.41 39.95 11.88
N SER A 433 18.23 39.52 12.30
CA SER A 433 18.01 38.14 12.69
C SER A 433 17.79 37.30 11.44
N ARG A 434 18.57 36.22 11.27
CA ARG A 434 18.41 35.24 10.16
C ARG A 434 17.04 34.55 10.10
N LYS A 435 16.13 34.88 11.03
CA LYS A 435 14.79 34.30 11.16
C LYS A 435 13.70 35.22 10.61
N PHE A 436 13.98 36.51 10.44
CA PHE A 436 12.98 37.52 10.11
C PHE A 436 13.48 38.42 8.99
N LYS A 437 12.59 38.82 8.08
CA LYS A 437 12.90 39.75 6.98
C LYS A 437 11.77 40.76 6.78
N ASN A 438 12.07 41.83 6.06
CA ASN A 438 11.10 42.84 5.64
C ASN A 438 10.35 43.51 6.81
N VAL A 439 11.09 43.93 7.85
CA VAL A 439 10.52 44.63 9.00
C VAL A 439 10.05 46.03 8.59
N ASP A 440 8.75 46.23 8.69
CA ASP A 440 8.05 47.49 8.49
C ASP A 440 7.47 47.98 9.82
N LEU A 441 7.47 49.30 9.99
CA LEU A 441 6.96 50.03 11.15
C LEU A 441 5.83 50.97 10.65
N PRO A 442 4.59 50.48 10.50
CA PRO A 442 3.53 51.20 9.78
C PRO A 442 3.07 52.48 10.49
N SER A 443 3.23 52.55 11.80
CA SER A 443 2.79 53.69 12.60
C SER A 443 3.62 53.85 13.86
N PHE A 444 4.04 55.08 14.13
CA PHE A 444 4.69 55.50 15.37
C PHE A 444 3.94 56.71 15.93
N SER A 445 3.63 56.68 17.22
CA SER A 445 2.95 57.80 17.90
C SER A 445 3.61 58.07 19.24
N LYS A 446 4.24 59.23 19.41
CA LYS A 446 4.87 59.62 20.67
C LYS A 446 3.95 60.51 21.48
N SER A 447 3.60 60.10 22.69
CA SER A 447 2.93 60.91 23.70
C SER A 447 3.82 61.04 24.94
N LYS A 448 3.67 62.15 25.66
CA LYS A 448 4.33 62.36 26.96
C LYS A 448 3.26 62.26 28.03
N ASP A 449 3.51 61.43 29.03
CA ASP A 449 2.62 61.26 30.18
C ASP A 449 2.81 62.40 31.20
N GLU A 450 1.86 62.55 32.12
CA GLU A 450 1.87 63.57 33.19
C GLU A 450 3.12 63.42 34.09
N GLU A 451 3.62 62.20 34.25
CA GLU A 451 4.82 61.84 35.00
C GLU A 451 6.13 62.22 34.29
N GLY A 452 6.04 62.62 33.01
CA GLY A 452 7.18 63.06 32.22
C GLY A 452 7.79 61.98 31.31
N ASP A 453 7.35 60.73 31.45
CA ASP A 453 7.77 59.62 30.61
C ASP A 453 7.20 59.73 29.19
N TYR A 454 7.97 59.23 28.22
CA TYR A 454 7.54 59.16 26.82
C TYR A 454 7.01 57.77 26.52
N THR A 455 5.73 57.69 26.16
CA THR A 455 5.09 56.46 25.73
C THR A 455 4.89 56.48 24.21
N SER A 456 5.12 55.36 23.54
CA SER A 456 4.76 55.21 22.13
C SER A 456 4.05 53.90 21.85
N SER A 457 3.02 53.96 21.01
CA SER A 457 2.48 52.75 20.39
C SER A 457 3.48 52.22 19.36
N LEU A 458 3.62 50.89 19.33
CA LEU A 458 4.50 50.16 18.45
C LEU A 458 3.66 49.20 17.61
N SER A 459 3.79 49.27 16.29
CA SER A 459 3.22 48.28 15.38
C SER A 459 4.34 47.80 14.46
N LEU A 460 4.71 46.54 14.55
CA LEU A 460 5.72 45.92 13.70
C LEU A 460 5.04 44.92 12.77
N VAL A 461 5.51 44.86 11.54
CA VAL A 461 5.05 43.92 10.53
C VAL A 461 6.27 43.36 9.82
N PHE A 462 6.45 42.04 9.83
CA PHE A 462 7.60 41.39 9.21
C PHE A 462 7.25 39.97 8.76
N GLU A 463 8.16 39.30 8.06
CA GLU A 463 7.95 37.97 7.50
C GLU A 463 8.99 36.98 8.05
N LEU A 464 8.60 35.70 8.14
CA LEU A 464 9.55 34.63 8.44
C LEU A 464 10.49 34.41 7.26
N GLN A 465 11.78 34.35 7.55
CA GLN A 465 12.80 34.00 6.57
C GLN A 465 12.92 32.47 6.49
N PRO A 466 12.77 31.86 5.29
CA PRO A 466 13.04 30.44 5.09
C PRO A 466 14.50 30.12 5.42
N ALA A 467 14.77 28.96 6.02
CA ALA A 467 16.12 28.56 6.44
C ALA A 467 17.15 28.55 5.29
N ASP A 468 16.69 28.37 4.06
CA ASP A 468 17.53 28.25 2.86
C ASP A 468 17.74 29.61 2.13
N GLU A 469 17.02 30.65 2.55
CA GLU A 469 17.10 31.99 1.96
C GLU A 469 17.97 32.86 2.87
N ARG A 470 19.01 33.48 2.31
CA ARG A 470 19.92 34.38 3.06
C ARG A 470 19.65 35.81 2.64
N ASP A 471 19.32 36.68 3.59
CA ASP A 471 19.11 38.10 3.33
C ASP A 471 20.49 38.80 3.32
N PRO A 472 20.80 39.66 2.33
CA PRO A 472 22.03 40.46 2.34
C PRO A 472 22.26 41.31 3.60
N ARG A 473 21.22 41.55 4.41
CA ARG A 473 21.27 42.29 5.67
C ARG A 473 21.74 41.43 6.85
N ASP A 474 21.65 40.10 6.76
CA ASP A 474 22.07 39.15 7.80
C ASP A 474 23.56 39.31 8.19
N ASP A 475 24.39 39.70 7.22
CA ASP A 475 25.85 39.77 7.39
C ASP A 475 26.31 41.07 8.07
N ARG A 476 25.51 42.14 8.00
CA ARG A 476 25.89 43.48 8.51
C ARG A 476 26.02 43.52 10.03
N LEU A 477 25.18 42.78 10.76
CA LEU A 477 25.20 42.75 12.22
C LEU A 477 26.19 41.73 12.79
N THR A 478 26.70 40.81 11.97
CA THR A 478 27.72 39.85 12.39
C THR A 478 29.12 40.51 12.40
N GLU A 479 29.40 41.39 11.44
CA GLU A 479 30.68 42.13 11.36
C GLU A 479 30.83 43.16 12.49
N ASP A 480 29.78 43.88 12.88
CA ASP A 480 29.86 44.88 13.94
C ASP A 480 30.10 44.27 15.34
N LEU A 481 29.69 43.01 15.57
CA LEU A 481 29.96 42.31 16.83
C LEU A 481 31.42 41.80 16.92
N GLU A 482 32.01 41.33 15.81
CA GLU A 482 33.42 40.92 15.78
C GLU A 482 34.39 42.11 15.89
N VAL A 483 34.00 43.29 15.39
CA VAL A 483 34.81 44.52 15.47
C VAL A 483 34.80 45.12 16.89
N ILE A 484 33.73 44.93 17.67
CA ILE A 484 33.68 45.41 19.07
C ILE A 484 34.45 44.49 20.03
N GLU A 485 34.42 43.17 19.80
CA GLU A 485 35.15 42.20 20.65
C GLU A 485 36.68 42.25 20.41
N SER A 486 37.11 42.64 19.20
CA SER A 486 38.54 42.87 18.88
C SER A 486 39.07 44.26 19.31
N ALA A 487 38.20 45.14 19.84
CA ALA A 487 38.54 46.49 20.24
C ALA A 487 38.58 46.72 21.77
N GLN A 488 38.56 45.67 22.61
CA GLN A 488 38.88 45.83 24.02
C GLN A 488 40.38 46.12 24.21
N PRO A 489 40.79 47.28 24.75
CA PRO A 489 42.19 47.54 25.05
C PRO A 489 42.60 46.69 26.25
N GLU A 490 43.57 45.78 26.05
CA GLU A 490 44.42 45.25 27.11
C GLU A 490 45.02 46.41 27.92
N SER A 491 44.38 46.75 29.03
CA SER A 491 44.92 47.72 29.98
C SER A 491 44.45 47.41 31.40
N ALA A 492 45.16 46.49 32.06
CA ALA A 492 45.61 46.58 33.46
C ALA A 492 46.21 45.23 33.92
N GLN A 493 47.52 45.08 33.74
CA GLN A 493 48.39 44.36 34.68
C GLN A 493 49.36 45.36 35.29
#